data_AF-L0JYR1-F1
#
_entry.id   AF-L0JYR1-F1
#
_cell.length_a   1.000
_cell.length_b   1.000
_cell.length_c   1.000
_cell.angle_alpha   90.00
_cell.angle_beta   90.00
_cell.angle_gamma   90.00
#
_symmetry.space_group_name_H-M   'P 1'
#
loop_
_entity.id
_entity.type
_entity.pdbx_description
1 polymer ?
#
loop_
_entity_poly.entity_id
_entity_poly.type
_entity_poly.pdbx_seq_one_letter_code
_entity_poly.pdbx_strand_id
1 'polypeptide(L)'
;MSTESISDRREHIRSVSVTALSALLGVGAAFATLALAGDVSSVEAAEAAATDTRGLLLVLGAVLVQFVLYDFTDIYGEDEFGVKHYLFITFMTFSFWFVVLGILLTTEAMG
;
A
#
# COMPACT_ATOMS: atom_id res chain seq x y z
N MET A 1 32.39 -13.49 -13.56
CA MET A 1 32.34 -12.37 -12.59
C MET A 1 31.46 -11.21 -13.04
N SER A 2 31.36 -10.86 -14.33
CA SER A 2 30.46 -9.78 -14.80
C SER A 2 28.96 -10.12 -14.77
N THR A 3 28.58 -11.40 -14.74
CA THR A 3 27.18 -11.84 -14.73
C THR A 3 26.57 -11.88 -13.34
N GLU A 4 27.39 -12.13 -12.32
CA GLU A 4 27.00 -12.18 -10.89
C GLU A 4 26.65 -10.79 -10.34
N SER A 5 27.39 -9.75 -10.74
CA SER A 5 27.05 -8.35 -10.37
C SER A 5 25.77 -7.84 -11.04
N ILE A 6 25.40 -8.42 -12.20
CA ILE A 6 24.16 -8.08 -12.92
C ILE A 6 22.95 -8.78 -12.28
N SER A 7 23.09 -10.02 -11.78
CA SER A 7 22.01 -10.69 -11.04
C SER A 7 21.69 -9.98 -9.72
N ASP A 8 22.71 -9.64 -8.91
CA ASP A 8 22.53 -8.97 -7.62
C ASP A 8 21.81 -7.62 -7.75
N ARG A 9 22.17 -6.84 -8.78
CA ARG A 9 21.53 -5.54 -9.02
C ARG A 9 20.04 -5.69 -9.33
N ARG A 10 19.66 -6.69 -10.14
CA ARG A 10 18.25 -6.93 -10.50
C ARG A 10 17.42 -7.36 -9.30
N GLU A 11 17.98 -8.24 -8.47
CA GLU A 11 17.34 -8.65 -7.22
C GLU A 11 17.14 -7.47 -6.27
N HIS A 12 18.16 -6.62 -6.11
CA HIS A 12 18.08 -5.43 -5.28
C HIS A 12 16.98 -4.46 -5.77
N ILE A 13 16.99 -4.10 -7.06
CA ILE A 13 15.99 -3.20 -7.65
C ILE A 13 14.57 -3.75 -7.44
N ARG A 14 14.35 -5.04 -7.69
CA ARG A 14 13.06 -5.69 -7.46
C ARG A 14 12.59 -5.55 -6.02
N SER A 15 13.45 -5.87 -5.04
CA SER A 15 13.10 -5.79 -3.63
C SER A 15 12.73 -4.36 -3.19
N VAL A 16 13.47 -3.36 -3.69
CA VAL A 16 13.24 -1.95 -3.42
C VAL A 16 11.94 -1.49 -4.06
N SER A 17 11.70 -1.84 -5.34
CA SER A 17 10.49 -1.46 -6.07
C SER A 17 9.23 -2.02 -5.41
N VAL A 18 9.24 -3.28 -4.98
CA VAL A 18 8.07 -3.91 -4.33
C VAL A 18 7.76 -3.24 -3.00
N THR A 19 8.79 -2.94 -2.22
CA THR A 19 8.64 -2.21 -0.95
C THR A 19 8.11 -0.80 -1.17
N ALA A 20 8.70 -0.07 -2.12
CA ALA A 20 8.32 1.31 -2.43
C ALA A 20 6.88 1.40 -2.96
N LEU A 21 6.50 0.53 -3.90
CA LEU A 21 5.15 0.50 -4.46
C LEU A 21 4.10 0.15 -3.40
N SER A 22 4.37 -0.86 -2.57
CA SER A 22 3.45 -1.24 -1.47
C SER A 22 3.24 -0.08 -0.49
N ALA A 23 4.33 0.60 -0.10
CA ALA A 23 4.25 1.75 0.80
C ALA A 23 3.51 2.93 0.17
N LEU A 24 3.86 3.31 -1.07
CA LEU A 24 3.25 4.44 -1.76
C LEU A 24 1.76 4.22 -2.05
N LEU A 25 1.36 3.01 -2.41
CA LEU A 25 -0.05 2.68 -2.61
C LEU A 25 -0.83 2.65 -1.29
N GLY A 26 -0.22 2.21 -0.19
CA GLY A 26 -0.82 2.35 1.14
C GLY A 26 -1.08 3.81 1.50
N VAL A 27 -0.08 4.68 1.30
CA VAL A 27 -0.22 6.13 1.50
C VAL A 27 -1.32 6.71 0.60
N GLY A 28 -1.29 6.40 -0.69
CA GLY A 28 -2.29 6.86 -1.66
C GLY A 28 -3.72 6.41 -1.31
N ALA A 29 -3.88 5.17 -0.85
CA ALA A 29 -5.15 4.66 -0.37
C ALA A 29 -5.66 5.42 0.86
N ALA A 30 -4.78 5.90 1.74
CA ALA A 30 -5.17 6.66 2.92
C ALA A 30 -5.74 8.03 2.52
N PHE A 31 -5.07 8.72 1.59
CA PHE A 31 -5.59 9.96 1.00
C PHE A 31 -6.92 9.75 0.26
N ALA A 32 -7.05 8.66 -0.50
CA ALA A 32 -8.31 8.32 -1.17
C ALA A 32 -9.42 8.02 -0.16
N THR A 33 -9.10 7.37 0.96
CA THR A 33 -10.06 7.11 2.05
C THR A 33 -10.55 8.41 2.67
N LEU A 34 -9.63 9.33 2.98
CA LEU A 34 -9.98 10.65 3.51
C LEU A 34 -10.85 11.45 2.51
N ALA A 35 -10.50 11.42 1.23
CA ALA A 35 -11.26 12.09 0.19
C ALA A 35 -12.69 11.52 0.03
N LEU A 36 -12.87 10.22 0.27
CA LEU A 36 -14.20 9.58 0.28
C LEU A 36 -15.00 9.88 1.56
N ALA A 37 -14.32 10.03 2.70
CA ALA A 37 -14.95 10.31 3.99
C ALA A 37 -15.60 11.72 4.02
N GLY A 38 -15.03 12.69 3.29
CA GLY A 38 -15.56 14.04 3.19
C GLY A 38 -15.12 14.92 4.37
N ASP A 39 -16.09 15.52 5.07
CA ASP A 39 -15.79 16.41 6.19
C ASP A 39 -15.33 15.61 7.42
N VAL A 40 -14.16 15.97 7.96
CA VAL A 40 -13.53 15.36 9.14
C VAL A 40 -13.08 16.43 10.15
N SER A 41 -13.63 17.64 10.07
CA SER A 41 -13.27 18.80 10.90
C SER A 41 -13.66 18.68 12.39
N SER A 42 -14.36 17.61 12.77
CA SER A 42 -14.73 17.33 14.15
C SER A 42 -14.32 15.93 14.56
N VAL A 43 -14.06 15.74 15.86
CA VAL A 43 -13.72 14.44 16.43
C VAL A 43 -14.78 13.38 16.13
N GLU A 44 -16.06 13.77 16.16
CA GLU A 44 -17.20 12.87 15.84
C GLU A 44 -17.18 12.45 14.37
N ALA A 45 -16.92 13.38 13.45
CA ALA A 45 -16.81 13.07 12.03
C ALA A 45 -15.58 12.18 11.71
N ALA A 46 -14.45 12.43 12.38
CA ALA A 46 -13.26 11.61 12.25
C ALA A 46 -13.47 10.17 12.76
N GLU A 47 -14.23 9.98 13.84
CA GLU A 47 -14.60 8.64 14.34
C GLU A 47 -15.50 7.89 13.35
N ALA A 48 -16.49 8.57 12.77
CA ALA A 48 -17.33 8.00 11.73
C ALA A 48 -16.51 7.59 10.49
N ALA A 49 -15.55 8.43 10.08
CA ALA A 49 -14.64 8.13 8.97
C ALA A 49 -13.70 6.94 9.29
N ALA A 50 -13.21 6.84 10.53
CA ALA A 50 -12.32 5.76 10.96
C ALA A 50 -13.00 4.38 10.95
N THR A 51 -14.32 4.33 11.12
CA THR A 51 -15.10 3.09 11.16
C THR A 51 -15.74 2.73 9.82
N ASP A 52 -15.57 3.57 8.78
CA ASP A 52 -16.10 3.29 7.45
C ASP A 52 -15.31 2.18 6.74
N THR A 53 -15.97 1.03 6.58
CA THR A 53 -15.44 -0.14 5.85
C THR A 53 -15.10 0.13 4.38
N ARG A 54 -15.58 1.21 3.77
CA ARG A 54 -15.22 1.59 2.39
C ARG A 54 -13.72 1.85 2.23
N GLY A 55 -13.04 2.32 3.27
CA GLY A 55 -11.57 2.47 3.27
C GLY A 55 -10.86 1.13 3.05
N LEU A 56 -11.39 0.04 3.61
CA LEU A 56 -10.84 -1.31 3.41
C LEU A 56 -10.99 -1.78 1.95
N LEU A 57 -12.06 -1.37 1.25
CA LEU A 57 -12.23 -1.69 -0.17
C LEU A 57 -11.16 -1.00 -1.03
N LEU A 58 -10.74 0.22 -0.67
CA LEU A 58 -9.64 0.90 -1.34
C LEU A 58 -8.30 0.19 -1.11
N VAL A 59 -8.02 -0.26 0.11
CA VAL A 59 -6.81 -1.05 0.40
C VAL A 59 -6.81 -2.35 -0.39
N LEU A 60 -7.95 -3.07 -0.41
CA LEU A 60 -8.08 -4.29 -1.19
C LEU A 60 -7.85 -4.02 -2.68
N GLY A 61 -8.44 -2.95 -3.23
CA GLY A 61 -8.21 -2.52 -4.60
C GLY A 61 -6.73 -2.20 -4.88
N ALA A 62 -6.07 -1.47 -3.98
CA ALA A 62 -4.65 -1.14 -4.09
C ALA A 62 -3.75 -2.39 -4.05
N VAL A 63 -4.10 -3.41 -3.26
CA VAL A 63 -3.40 -4.70 -3.24
C VAL A 63 -3.61 -5.47 -4.54
N LEU A 64 -4.85 -5.53 -5.06
CA LEU A 64 -5.13 -6.22 -6.32
C LEU A 64 -4.42 -5.57 -7.52
N VAL A 65 -4.38 -4.23 -7.57
CA VAL A 65 -3.63 -3.49 -8.61
C VAL A 65 -2.14 -3.86 -8.59
N GLN A 66 -1.56 -4.08 -7.41
CA GLN A 66 -0.17 -4.52 -7.30
C GLN A 66 0.04 -5.92 -7.85
N PHE A 67 -0.86 -6.86 -7.60
CA PHE A 67 -0.76 -8.21 -8.15
C PHE A 67 -0.80 -8.17 -9.67
N VAL A 68 -1.71 -7.40 -10.26
CA VAL A 68 -1.79 -7.21 -11.72
C VAL A 68 -0.52 -6.54 -12.27
N LEU A 69 0.03 -5.54 -11.58
CA LEU A 69 1.27 -4.89 -11.99
C LEU A 69 2.48 -5.84 -11.96
N TYR A 70 2.62 -6.66 -10.92
CA TYR A 70 3.76 -7.57 -10.81
C TYR A 70 3.66 -8.74 -11.80
N ASP A 71 2.45 -9.21 -12.08
CA ASP A 71 2.18 -10.19 -13.13
C ASP A 71 2.52 -9.62 -14.53
N PHE A 72 2.05 -8.41 -14.83
CA PHE A 72 2.29 -7.78 -16.13
C PHE A 72 3.75 -7.36 -16.39
N THR A 73 4.49 -7.00 -15.34
CA THR A 73 5.88 -6.56 -15.45
C THR A 73 6.89 -7.69 -15.48
N ASP A 74 6.45 -8.94 -15.25
CA ASP A 74 7.30 -10.14 -15.21
C ASP A 74 8.55 -9.94 -14.31
N ILE A 75 8.37 -9.16 -13.23
CA ILE A 75 9.47 -8.79 -12.32
C ILE A 75 9.90 -10.00 -11.47
N TYR A 76 9.04 -10.99 -11.38
CA TYR A 76 9.25 -12.30 -10.78
C TYR A 76 9.15 -13.36 -11.87
N GLY A 77 10.02 -14.37 -11.85
CA GLY A 77 9.81 -15.55 -12.68
C GLY A 77 8.56 -16.32 -12.24
N GLU A 78 8.02 -17.15 -13.14
CA GLU A 78 6.76 -17.90 -12.97
C GLU A 78 6.67 -18.69 -11.64
N ASP A 79 7.81 -19.19 -11.12
CA ASP A 79 7.88 -19.98 -9.88
C ASP A 79 8.40 -19.21 -8.65
N GLU A 80 8.74 -17.93 -8.79
CA GLU A 80 9.37 -17.15 -7.72
C GLU A 80 8.34 -16.43 -6.83
N PHE A 81 7.15 -16.15 -7.36
CA PHE A 81 6.11 -15.42 -6.65
C PHE A 81 5.28 -16.30 -5.71
N GLY A 82 5.79 -16.49 -4.49
CA GLY A 82 5.13 -17.29 -3.45
C GLY A 82 4.24 -16.51 -2.48
N VAL A 83 3.60 -17.27 -1.57
CA VAL A 83 2.72 -16.77 -0.48
C VAL A 83 3.34 -15.63 0.34
N LYS A 84 4.66 -15.69 0.58
CA LYS A 84 5.41 -14.63 1.28
C LYS A 84 5.21 -13.26 0.63
N HIS A 85 5.19 -13.17 -0.69
CA HIS A 85 5.06 -11.89 -1.40
C HIS A 85 3.64 -11.33 -1.27
N TYR A 86 2.63 -12.18 -1.41
CA TYR A 86 1.23 -11.81 -1.15
C TYR A 86 1.06 -11.25 0.27
N LEU A 87 1.60 -11.93 1.27
CA LEU A 87 1.55 -11.47 2.66
C LEU A 87 2.30 -10.16 2.87
N PHE A 88 3.51 -10.03 2.30
CA PHE A 88 4.30 -8.82 2.41
C PHE A 88 3.56 -7.61 1.82
N ILE A 89 3.07 -7.72 0.58
CA ILE A 89 2.36 -6.64 -0.12
C ILE A 89 1.12 -6.24 0.66
N THR A 90 0.31 -7.22 1.06
CA THR A 90 -0.94 -6.98 1.79
C THR A 90 -0.67 -6.30 3.12
N PHE A 91 0.27 -6.83 3.90
CA PHE A 91 0.64 -6.28 5.20
C PHE A 91 1.21 -4.86 5.06
N MET A 92 2.19 -4.66 4.19
CA MET A 92 2.85 -3.36 4.02
C MET A 92 1.88 -2.29 3.54
N THR A 93 1.04 -2.60 2.55
CA THR A 93 0.03 -1.67 2.03
C THR A 93 -0.97 -1.31 3.12
N PHE A 94 -1.47 -2.30 3.87
CA PHE A 94 -2.40 -2.08 4.97
C PHE A 94 -1.78 -1.25 6.10
N SER A 95 -0.55 -1.55 6.53
CA SER A 95 0.12 -0.83 7.60
C SER A 95 0.35 0.63 7.26
N PHE A 96 0.83 0.94 6.06
CA PHE A 96 1.01 2.33 5.63
C PHE A 96 -0.31 3.07 5.50
N TRP A 97 -1.33 2.43 4.92
CA TRP A 97 -2.67 2.99 4.87
C TRP A 97 -3.19 3.33 6.27
N PHE A 98 -3.13 2.39 7.20
CA PHE A 98 -3.66 2.54 8.55
C PHE A 98 -2.95 3.66 9.33
N VAL A 99 -1.62 3.67 9.30
CA VAL A 99 -0.82 4.69 10.02
C VAL A 99 -1.05 6.07 9.43
N VAL A 100 -1.02 6.22 8.10
CA VAL A 100 -1.21 7.53 7.45
C VAL A 100 -2.64 8.01 7.64
N LEU A 101 -3.64 7.15 7.51
CA LEU A 101 -5.03 7.52 7.75
C LEU A 101 -5.23 7.99 9.21
N GLY A 102 -4.67 7.26 10.18
CA GLY A 102 -4.72 7.65 11.59
C GLY A 102 -4.11 9.03 11.85
N ILE A 103 -2.96 9.32 11.23
CA ILE A 103 -2.33 10.64 11.30
C ILE A 103 -3.25 11.69 10.69
N LEU A 104 -3.74 11.49 9.46
CA LEU A 104 -4.60 12.44 8.75
C LEU A 104 -5.87 12.76 9.53
N LEU A 105 -6.59 11.74 10.00
CA LEU A 105 -7.82 11.93 10.79
C LEU A 105 -7.54 12.70 12.09
N THR A 106 -6.42 12.41 12.75
CA THR A 106 -6.05 13.09 13.99
C THR A 106 -5.68 14.55 13.71
N THR A 107 -4.94 14.83 12.64
CA THR A 107 -4.53 16.20 12.29
C THR A 107 -5.70 17.07 11.84
N GLU A 108 -6.62 16.52 11.05
CA GLU A 108 -7.79 17.27 10.55
C GLU A 108 -8.84 17.50 11.63
N ALA A 109 -9.01 16.57 12.59
CA ALA A 109 -9.95 16.73 13.69
C ALA A 109 -9.53 17.76 14.75
N MET A 110 -8.24 18.12 14.79
CA MET A 110 -7.67 19.07 15.76
C MET A 110 -7.26 20.41 15.15
N GLY A 111 -7.31 20.55 13.83
CA GLY A 111 -6.93 21.75 13.08
C GLY A 111 -8.10 22.71 12.91
#